data_AF-A5AAW0-F1
#
_entry.id   AF-A5AAW0-F1
#
_cell.length_a   1.000
_cell.length_b   1.000
_cell.length_c   1.000
_cell.angle_alpha   90.00
_cell.angle_beta   90.00
_cell.angle_gamma   90.00
#
_symmetry.space_group_name_H-M   'P 1'
#
loop_
_entity.id
_entity.type
_entity.pdbx_description
1 polymer ?
#
loop_
_entity_poly.entity_id
_entity_poly.type
_entity_poly.pdbx_seq_one_letter_code
_entity_poly.pdbx_strand_id
1 'polypeptide(L)'
;MAEKGWDRLTGPPNDDSLLWKIWHWDRFFEADAPPRLGIKLRKRVLYMSASAWSAGMMIGYMHGSKTASYRFRAENAHRFPDAARGWYQYHKSKNYHAFLQGSSQGMKMGFRLGAGALCFCLLEEVVDYARHDQRDFLSTVTAGLSMSGIYTRQDIYTAARSAKTGLKLSLAYGIVQDVLESWQGTRPAYIDIVLGSRRSKTE
;
A
#
# COMPACT_ATOMS: atom_id res chain seq x y z
N MET A 1 31.40 37.56 -15.32
CA MET A 1 30.06 37.01 -15.05
C MET A 1 29.69 36.12 -16.22
N ALA A 2 29.83 34.79 -16.05
CA ALA A 2 29.53 33.83 -17.09
C ALA A 2 28.07 33.38 -16.95
N GLU A 3 27.20 33.87 -17.82
CA GLU A 3 25.83 33.38 -17.93
C GLU A 3 25.85 31.93 -18.42
N LYS A 4 25.19 31.06 -17.65
CA LYS A 4 25.06 29.63 -17.92
C LYS A 4 24.26 29.42 -19.21
N GLY A 5 24.95 29.09 -20.30
CA GLY A 5 24.35 28.66 -21.57
C GLY A 5 23.53 27.36 -21.53
N TRP A 6 23.29 26.79 -20.35
CA TRP A 6 22.50 25.58 -20.15
C TRP A 6 20.98 25.83 -20.24
N ASP A 7 20.54 27.06 -20.04
CA ASP A 7 19.10 27.41 -20.05
C ASP A 7 18.52 27.52 -21.47
N ARG A 8 19.37 27.47 -22.51
CA ARG A 8 18.97 27.54 -23.93
C ARG A 8 18.63 26.19 -24.56
N LEU A 9 18.91 25.07 -23.89
CA LEU A 9 18.66 23.71 -24.42
C LEU A 9 17.33 23.10 -23.94
N THR A 10 16.66 23.75 -22.99
CA THR A 10 15.32 23.36 -22.55
C THR A 10 14.30 24.26 -23.24
N GLY A 11 13.71 23.77 -24.34
CA GLY A 11 12.47 24.36 -24.85
C GLY A 11 11.36 24.34 -23.77
N PRO A 12 10.27 25.11 -23.95
CA PRO A 12 9.14 25.06 -23.02
C PRO A 12 8.73 23.60 -22.80
N PRO A 13 8.43 23.17 -21.56
CA PRO A 13 8.02 21.80 -21.30
C PRO A 13 6.87 21.45 -22.24
N ASN A 14 7.05 20.38 -23.01
CA ASN A 14 6.01 19.89 -23.91
C ASN A 14 4.94 19.20 -23.04
N ASP A 15 4.01 20.01 -22.54
CA ASP A 15 2.91 19.61 -21.64
C ASP A 15 2.00 18.54 -22.29
N ASP A 16 2.05 18.39 -23.61
CA ASP A 16 1.32 17.38 -24.36
C ASP A 16 2.04 16.01 -24.44
N SER A 17 3.30 15.92 -24.02
CA SER A 17 4.05 14.67 -24.07
C SER A 17 3.55 13.63 -23.04
N LEU A 18 3.43 12.37 -23.48
CA LEU A 18 2.97 11.27 -22.61
C LEU A 18 3.87 11.09 -21.38
N LEU A 19 5.18 11.24 -21.53
CA LEU A 19 6.14 11.14 -20.42
C LEU A 19 5.91 12.21 -19.37
N TRP A 20 5.55 13.42 -19.78
CA TRP A 20 5.24 14.51 -18.86
C TRP A 20 3.93 14.24 -18.11
N LYS A 21 2.91 13.70 -18.79
CA LYS A 21 1.64 13.26 -18.18
C LYS A 21 1.83 12.10 -17.19
N ILE A 22 2.73 11.16 -17.50
CA ILE A 22 3.09 10.06 -16.59
C ILE A 22 3.85 10.58 -15.36
N TRP A 23 4.77 11.53 -15.57
CA TRP A 23 5.56 12.09 -14.47
C TRP A 23 4.74 12.97 -13.52
N HIS A 24 3.84 13.78 -14.08
CA HIS A 24 2.93 14.67 -13.35
C HIS A 24 1.55 14.06 -13.14
N TRP A 25 1.49 12.74 -13.01
CA TRP A 25 0.23 12.02 -12.89
C TRP A 25 -0.55 12.42 -11.63
N ASP A 26 0.11 12.93 -10.60
CA ASP A 26 -0.51 13.47 -9.39
C ASP A 26 -1.36 14.73 -9.65
N ARG A 27 -1.08 15.51 -10.70
CA ARG A 27 -1.90 16.68 -11.07
C ARG A 27 -3.31 16.32 -11.52
N PHE A 28 -3.53 15.10 -12.02
CA PHE A 28 -4.89 14.64 -12.36
C PHE A 28 -5.78 14.47 -11.13
N PHE A 29 -5.19 14.43 -9.94
CA PHE A 29 -5.88 14.25 -8.66
C PHE A 29 -5.60 15.41 -7.70
N GLU A 30 -5.07 16.54 -8.18
CA GLU A 30 -5.02 17.75 -7.38
C GLU A 30 -6.44 18.30 -7.24
N ALA A 31 -7.02 18.11 -6.06
CA ALA A 31 -8.34 18.60 -5.73
C ALA A 31 -8.26 19.83 -4.82
N ASP A 32 -9.20 20.75 -4.98
CA ASP A 32 -9.21 22.04 -4.26
C ASP A 32 -9.51 21.88 -2.75
N ALA A 33 -9.98 20.72 -2.28
CA ALA A 33 -10.21 20.49 -0.85
C ALA A 33 -8.93 20.10 -0.09
N PRO A 34 -8.84 20.46 1.21
CA PRO A 34 -7.64 20.25 2.03
C PRO A 34 -7.20 18.79 2.02
N PRO A 35 -5.91 18.47 1.69
CA PRO A 35 -5.38 17.11 1.51
C PRO A 35 -5.72 16.17 2.68
N ARG A 36 -6.08 14.91 2.37
CA ARG A 36 -6.41 13.88 3.37
C ARG A 36 -5.20 13.65 4.27
N LEU A 37 -5.38 13.78 5.59
CA LEU A 37 -4.30 13.78 6.61
C LEU A 37 -3.25 14.92 6.47
N GLY A 38 -3.56 15.99 5.73
CA GLY A 38 -2.64 17.12 5.51
C GLY A 38 -1.44 16.81 4.60
N ILE A 39 -1.41 15.65 3.94
CA ILE A 39 -0.29 15.17 3.13
C ILE A 39 -0.71 15.11 1.66
N LYS A 40 0.10 15.68 0.76
CA LYS A 40 -0.12 15.59 -0.70
C LYS A 40 -0.13 14.14 -1.18
N LEU A 41 -0.99 13.84 -2.17
CA LEU A 41 -1.21 12.49 -2.71
C LEU A 41 0.09 11.74 -3.05
N ARG A 42 1.01 12.40 -3.77
CA ARG A 42 2.30 11.79 -4.16
C ARG A 42 3.12 11.28 -2.96
N LYS A 43 3.11 12.02 -1.84
CA LYS A 43 3.77 11.60 -0.60
C LYS A 43 2.99 10.50 0.10
N ARG A 44 1.65 10.58 0.10
CA ARG A 44 0.75 9.58 0.71
C ARG A 44 0.95 8.19 0.07
N VAL A 45 0.91 8.12 -1.25
CA VAL A 45 1.12 6.88 -2.02
C VAL A 45 2.51 6.30 -1.73
N LEU A 46 3.55 7.14 -1.69
CA LEU A 46 4.91 6.69 -1.41
C LEU A 46 5.04 6.11 0.00
N TYR A 47 4.56 6.83 1.02
CA TYR A 47 4.64 6.36 2.40
C TYR A 47 3.84 5.07 2.61
N MET A 48 2.60 5.01 2.11
CA MET A 48 1.75 3.82 2.29
C MET A 48 2.33 2.61 1.56
N SER A 49 2.78 2.80 0.31
CA SER A 49 3.34 1.70 -0.49
C SER A 49 4.67 1.19 0.09
N ALA A 50 5.54 2.11 0.55
CA ALA A 50 6.81 1.74 1.19
C ALA A 50 6.61 1.05 2.53
N SER A 51 5.66 1.51 3.36
CA SER A 51 5.34 0.87 4.63
C SER A 51 4.73 -0.51 4.42
N ALA A 52 3.81 -0.65 3.46
CA ALA A 52 3.18 -1.94 3.12
C ALA A 52 4.19 -2.93 2.54
N TRP A 53 5.09 -2.47 1.68
CA TRP A 53 6.19 -3.30 1.15
C TRP A 53 7.12 -3.79 2.26
N SER A 54 7.52 -2.90 3.18
CA SER A 54 8.40 -3.24 4.31
C SER A 54 7.73 -4.25 5.27
N ALA A 55 6.48 -4.01 5.64
CA ALA A 55 5.70 -4.93 6.46
C ALA A 55 5.51 -6.29 5.76
N GLY A 56 5.24 -6.28 4.45
CA GLY A 56 5.08 -7.47 3.65
C GLY A 56 6.36 -8.30 3.52
N MET A 57 7.51 -7.62 3.38
CA MET A 57 8.82 -8.28 3.42
C MET A 57 9.07 -8.94 4.75
N MET A 58 8.78 -8.26 5.86
CA MET A 58 9.00 -8.81 7.21
C MET A 58 8.15 -10.06 7.44
N ILE A 59 6.85 -9.99 7.17
CA ILE A 59 5.93 -11.13 7.33
C ILE A 59 6.32 -12.28 6.39
N GLY A 60 6.63 -11.97 5.13
CA GLY A 60 7.08 -12.96 4.14
C GLY A 60 8.39 -13.64 4.52
N TYR A 61 9.35 -12.88 5.07
CA TYR A 61 10.62 -13.39 5.56
C TYR A 61 10.45 -14.35 6.73
N MET A 62 9.67 -13.94 7.75
CA MET A 62 9.41 -14.78 8.93
C MET A 62 8.73 -16.09 8.53
N HIS A 63 7.76 -16.03 7.63
CA HIS A 63 7.05 -17.21 7.16
C HIS A 63 7.94 -18.13 6.29
N GLY A 64 8.72 -17.56 5.37
CA GLY A 64 9.61 -18.35 4.51
C GLY A 64 10.78 -18.99 5.24
N SER A 65 11.39 -18.24 6.17
CA SER A 65 12.48 -18.74 7.02
C SER A 65 12.03 -19.92 7.89
N LYS A 66 10.84 -19.83 8.52
CA LYS A 66 10.26 -20.93 9.30
C LYS A 66 9.98 -22.16 8.44
N THR A 67 9.35 -21.96 7.28
CA THR A 67 8.98 -23.06 6.38
C THR A 67 10.21 -23.80 5.86
N ALA A 68 11.23 -23.07 5.42
CA ALA A 68 12.49 -23.66 4.97
C ALA A 68 13.25 -24.37 6.09
N SER A 69 13.22 -23.82 7.31
CA SER A 69 13.81 -24.47 8.48
C SER A 69 13.11 -25.80 8.81
N TYR A 70 11.78 -25.86 8.72
CA TYR A 70 11.04 -27.11 8.95
C TYR A 70 11.28 -28.14 7.85
N ARG A 71 11.32 -27.72 6.59
CA ARG A 71 11.66 -28.61 5.45
C ARG A 71 13.06 -29.20 5.61
N PHE A 72 14.06 -28.37 5.92
CA PHE A 72 15.43 -28.83 6.14
C PHE A 72 15.52 -29.86 7.28
N ARG A 73 14.78 -29.64 8.38
CA ARG A 73 14.72 -30.58 9.51
C ARG A 73 14.01 -31.88 9.15
N ALA A 74 12.95 -31.81 8.36
CA ALA A 74 12.23 -33.00 7.89
C ALA A 74 13.09 -33.84 6.94
N GLU A 75 13.75 -33.20 5.97
CA GLU A 75 14.66 -33.86 5.03
C GLU A 75 15.86 -34.50 5.74
N ASN A 76 16.42 -33.85 6.76
CA ASN A 76 17.58 -34.35 7.51
C ASN A 76 17.22 -35.11 8.79
N ALA A 77 15.95 -35.45 9.01
CA ALA A 77 15.53 -36.18 10.22
C ALA A 77 16.18 -37.57 10.35
N HIS A 78 16.72 -38.10 9.25
CA HIS A 78 17.43 -39.38 9.22
C HIS A 78 18.96 -39.23 9.20
N ARG A 79 19.49 -37.99 9.15
CA ARG A 79 20.94 -37.68 9.05
C ARG A 79 21.35 -36.71 10.15
N PHE A 80 21.30 -37.17 11.39
CA PHE A 80 21.81 -36.39 12.50
C PHE A 80 23.33 -36.54 12.60
N PRO A 81 24.09 -35.45 12.80
CA PRO A 81 25.52 -35.53 13.03
C PRO A 81 25.83 -36.04 14.44
N ASP A 82 26.76 -37.00 14.56
CA ASP A 82 27.20 -37.55 15.84
C ASP A 82 28.33 -36.74 16.50
N ALA A 83 29.02 -35.89 15.72
CA ALA A 83 30.14 -35.07 16.17
C ALA A 83 29.77 -33.59 16.34
N ALA A 84 30.38 -32.91 17.31
CA ALA A 84 30.19 -31.48 17.56
C ALA A 84 30.48 -30.60 16.32
N ARG A 85 31.51 -30.95 15.52
CA ARG A 85 31.83 -30.26 14.26
C ARG A 85 30.71 -30.41 13.21
N GLY A 86 30.04 -31.56 13.17
CA GLY A 86 28.91 -31.80 12.26
C GLY A 86 27.69 -30.96 12.63
N TRP A 87 27.44 -30.76 13.93
CA TRP A 87 26.37 -29.89 14.41
C TRP A 87 26.56 -28.42 13.97
N TYR A 88 27.79 -27.92 13.94
CA TYR A 88 28.08 -26.59 13.42
C TYR A 88 27.72 -26.46 11.93
N GLN A 89 28.14 -27.42 11.11
CA GLN A 89 27.83 -27.44 9.67
C GLN A 89 26.32 -27.58 9.41
N TYR A 90 25.63 -28.42 10.20
CA TYR A 90 24.19 -28.57 10.14
C TYR A 90 23.46 -27.24 10.37
N HIS A 91 23.82 -26.51 11.42
CA HIS A 91 23.22 -25.21 11.73
C HIS A 91 23.55 -24.14 10.68
N LYS A 92 24.77 -24.15 10.13
CA LYS A 92 25.18 -23.25 9.05
C LYS A 92 24.34 -23.47 7.80
N SER A 93 24.18 -24.72 7.35
CA SER A 93 23.37 -25.06 6.18
C SER A 93 21.89 -24.76 6.40
N LYS A 94 21.34 -25.10 7.58
CA LYS A 94 19.96 -24.77 7.94
C LYS A 94 19.68 -23.27 7.85
N ASN A 95 20.57 -22.46 8.45
CA ASN A 95 20.41 -21.01 8.45
C ASN A 95 20.55 -20.42 7.04
N TYR A 96 21.40 -21.00 6.19
CA TYR A 96 21.55 -20.60 4.79
C TYR A 96 20.26 -20.85 3.99
N HIS A 97 19.67 -22.05 4.08
CA HIS A 97 18.40 -22.35 3.41
C HIS A 97 17.25 -21.49 3.95
N ALA A 98 17.20 -21.26 5.26
CA ALA A 98 16.22 -20.39 5.88
C ALA A 98 16.34 -18.93 5.40
N PHE A 99 17.57 -18.42 5.30
CA PHE A 99 17.82 -17.07 4.82
C PHE A 99 17.45 -16.89 3.34
N LEU A 100 17.88 -17.80 2.46
CA LEU A 100 17.58 -17.72 1.02
C LEU A 100 16.07 -17.73 0.74
N GLN A 101 15.36 -18.68 1.34
CA GLN A 101 13.90 -18.79 1.17
C GLN A 101 13.16 -17.65 1.85
N GLY A 102 13.60 -17.22 3.03
CA GLY A 102 13.07 -16.05 3.71
C GLY A 102 13.18 -14.79 2.85
N SER A 103 14.35 -14.52 2.27
CA SER A 103 14.57 -13.33 1.44
C SER A 103 13.74 -13.35 0.15
N SER A 104 13.71 -14.48 -0.56
CA SER A 104 12.91 -14.61 -1.79
C SER A 104 11.40 -14.48 -1.52
N GLN A 105 10.90 -15.14 -0.48
CA GLN A 105 9.48 -15.07 -0.11
C GLN A 105 9.10 -13.70 0.45
N GLY A 106 10.01 -13.06 1.21
CA GLY A 106 9.88 -11.68 1.68
C GLY A 106 9.69 -10.70 0.53
N MET A 107 10.60 -10.71 -0.47
CA MET A 107 10.46 -9.84 -1.65
C MET A 107 9.14 -10.09 -2.39
N LYS A 108 8.76 -11.35 -2.62
CA LYS A 108 7.51 -11.70 -3.31
C LYS A 108 6.27 -11.18 -2.58
N MET A 109 6.22 -11.31 -1.26
CA MET A 109 5.10 -10.80 -0.45
C MET A 109 5.13 -9.28 -0.33
N GLY A 110 6.32 -8.69 -0.19
CA GLY A 110 6.52 -7.24 -0.18
C GLY A 110 5.97 -6.58 -1.45
N PHE A 111 6.33 -7.08 -2.63
CA PHE A 111 5.80 -6.54 -3.90
C PHE A 111 4.28 -6.70 -4.02
N ARG A 112 3.73 -7.84 -3.61
CA ARG A 112 2.26 -8.06 -3.64
C ARG A 112 1.52 -7.06 -2.76
N LEU A 113 2.00 -6.85 -1.53
CA LEU A 113 1.37 -5.91 -0.59
C LEU A 113 1.64 -4.45 -0.94
N GLY A 114 2.84 -4.12 -1.41
CA GLY A 114 3.17 -2.77 -1.88
C GLY A 114 2.35 -2.36 -3.11
N ALA A 115 2.25 -3.24 -4.12
CA ALA A 115 1.39 -3.00 -5.28
C ALA A 115 -0.10 -2.93 -4.91
N GLY A 116 -0.53 -3.77 -3.94
CA GLY A 116 -1.89 -3.73 -3.42
C GLY A 116 -2.21 -2.41 -2.70
N ALA A 117 -1.31 -1.92 -1.85
CA ALA A 117 -1.45 -0.66 -1.14
C ALA A 117 -1.45 0.55 -2.09
N LEU A 118 -0.58 0.52 -3.12
CA LEU A 118 -0.59 1.52 -4.19
C LEU A 118 -1.96 1.54 -4.87
N CYS A 119 -2.42 0.39 -5.37
CA CYS A 119 -3.70 0.28 -6.06
C CYS A 119 -4.88 0.76 -5.18
N PHE A 120 -4.86 0.41 -3.90
CA PHE A 120 -5.84 0.87 -2.93
C PHE A 120 -5.85 2.41 -2.77
N CYS A 121 -4.69 3.05 -2.63
CA CYS A 121 -4.61 4.52 -2.58
C CYS A 121 -5.19 5.19 -3.82
N LEU A 122 -4.92 4.63 -5.00
CA LEU A 122 -5.42 5.19 -6.26
C LEU A 122 -6.94 5.04 -6.37
N LEU A 123 -7.46 3.87 -5.97
CA LEU A 123 -8.90 3.64 -5.94
C LEU A 123 -9.61 4.57 -4.96
N GLU A 124 -9.02 4.80 -3.78
CA GLU A 124 -9.53 5.76 -2.80
C GLU A 124 -9.61 7.17 -3.41
N GLU A 125 -8.56 7.62 -4.09
CA GLU A 125 -8.53 8.95 -4.72
C GLU A 125 -9.51 9.07 -5.91
N VAL A 126 -9.64 8.02 -6.72
CA VAL A 126 -10.64 7.98 -7.81
C VAL A 126 -12.06 8.09 -7.26
N VAL A 127 -12.36 7.43 -6.14
CA VAL A 127 -13.67 7.50 -5.50
C VAL A 127 -13.89 8.86 -4.85
N ASP A 128 -12.88 9.44 -4.20
CA ASP A 128 -12.94 10.79 -3.63
C ASP A 128 -13.22 11.84 -4.73
N TYR A 129 -12.53 11.75 -5.87
CA TYR A 129 -12.77 12.62 -7.04
C TYR A 129 -14.19 12.44 -7.61
N ALA A 130 -14.65 11.20 -7.77
CA ALA A 130 -16.00 10.90 -8.27
C ALA A 130 -17.12 11.41 -7.36
N ARG A 131 -16.84 11.63 -6.06
CA ARG A 131 -17.80 12.13 -5.07
C ARG A 131 -17.67 13.63 -4.78
N HIS A 132 -17.13 14.40 -5.73
CA HIS A 132 -16.92 15.84 -5.60
C HIS A 132 -16.07 16.21 -4.38
N ASP A 133 -15.00 15.45 -4.13
CA ASP A 133 -14.03 15.68 -3.05
C ASP A 133 -14.62 15.59 -1.62
N GLN A 134 -15.72 14.85 -1.47
CA GLN A 134 -16.23 14.44 -0.17
C GLN A 134 -15.43 13.25 0.36
N ARG A 135 -14.53 13.55 1.29
CA ARG A 135 -13.63 12.58 1.92
C ARG A 135 -14.26 12.06 3.20
N ASP A 136 -14.67 10.80 3.18
CA ASP A 136 -15.31 10.08 4.29
C ASP A 136 -14.90 8.59 4.27
N PHE A 137 -15.10 7.87 5.38
CA PHE A 137 -14.94 6.40 5.44
C PHE A 137 -15.63 5.62 4.30
N LEU A 138 -16.70 6.16 3.71
CA LEU A 138 -17.45 5.52 2.63
C LEU A 138 -16.63 5.40 1.33
N SER A 139 -15.73 6.35 1.03
CA SER A 139 -14.85 6.23 -0.14
C SER A 139 -13.83 5.12 0.07
N THR A 140 -13.26 5.06 1.27
CA THR A 140 -12.36 4.02 1.73
C THR A 140 -13.02 2.62 1.69
N VAL A 141 -14.29 2.51 2.08
CA VAL A 141 -15.06 1.25 1.98
C VAL A 141 -15.29 0.86 0.52
N THR A 142 -15.67 1.81 -0.33
CA THR A 142 -15.90 1.55 -1.76
C THR A 142 -14.61 1.11 -2.45
N ALA A 143 -13.48 1.77 -2.14
CA ALA A 143 -12.16 1.39 -2.61
C ALA A 143 -11.72 0.00 -2.09
N GLY A 144 -12.05 -0.33 -0.84
CA GLY A 144 -11.77 -1.66 -0.26
C GLY A 144 -12.56 -2.78 -0.94
N LEU A 145 -13.84 -2.53 -1.24
CA LEU A 145 -14.70 -3.48 -1.95
C LEU A 145 -14.26 -3.66 -3.40
N SER A 146 -13.93 -2.57 -4.10
CA SER A 146 -13.42 -2.65 -5.49
C SER A 146 -12.08 -3.38 -5.55
N MET A 147 -11.17 -3.10 -4.61
CA MET A 147 -9.90 -3.82 -4.49
C MET A 147 -10.10 -5.31 -4.20
N SER A 148 -11.07 -5.67 -3.34
CA SER A 148 -11.44 -7.07 -3.11
C SER A 148 -11.96 -7.73 -4.38
N GLY A 149 -12.77 -7.04 -5.18
CA GLY A 149 -13.29 -7.56 -6.45
C GLY A 149 -12.19 -7.85 -7.47
N ILE A 150 -11.17 -6.99 -7.55
CA ILE A 150 -9.99 -7.21 -8.41
C ILE A 150 -9.21 -8.44 -7.96
N TYR A 151 -9.09 -8.66 -6.65
CA TYR A 151 -8.37 -9.80 -6.10
C TYR A 151 -9.10 -11.13 -6.32
N THR A 152 -10.43 -11.16 -6.20
CA THR A 152 -11.24 -12.38 -6.38
C THR A 152 -11.87 -12.47 -7.75
N ARG A 153 -11.06 -12.86 -8.73
CA ARG A 153 -11.52 -13.11 -10.10
C ARG A 153 -12.08 -14.53 -10.31
N GLN A 154 -11.94 -15.42 -9.32
CA GLN A 154 -12.19 -16.85 -9.43
C GLN A 154 -13.01 -17.31 -8.21
N ASP A 155 -14.21 -17.86 -8.49
CA ASP A 155 -15.23 -18.40 -7.57
C ASP A 155 -16.02 -17.44 -6.65
N ILE A 156 -17.34 -17.60 -6.67
CA ILE A 156 -18.34 -16.80 -5.93
C ILE A 156 -18.16 -16.94 -4.40
N TYR A 157 -17.84 -18.15 -3.92
CA TYR A 157 -17.62 -18.40 -2.48
C TYR A 157 -16.37 -17.70 -1.95
N THR A 158 -15.31 -17.65 -2.76
CA THR A 158 -14.07 -16.94 -2.44
C THR A 158 -14.29 -15.43 -2.48
N ALA A 159 -15.07 -14.95 -3.46
CA ALA A 159 -15.46 -13.55 -3.58
C ALA A 159 -16.25 -13.07 -2.35
N ALA A 160 -17.24 -13.84 -1.88
CA ALA A 160 -18.03 -13.47 -0.70
C ALA A 160 -17.17 -13.35 0.57
N ARG A 161 -16.22 -14.29 0.77
CA ARG A 161 -15.30 -14.24 1.91
C ARG A 161 -14.36 -13.04 1.82
N SER A 162 -13.79 -12.79 0.64
CA SER A 162 -12.91 -11.65 0.42
C SER A 162 -13.63 -10.32 0.57
N ALA A 163 -14.87 -10.21 0.06
CA ALA A 163 -15.70 -9.02 0.22
C ALA A 163 -16.01 -8.75 1.70
N LYS A 164 -16.33 -9.80 2.47
CA LYS A 164 -16.55 -9.65 3.92
C LYS A 164 -15.29 -9.19 4.65
N THR A 165 -14.13 -9.74 4.31
CA THR A 165 -12.86 -9.30 4.92
C THR A 165 -12.47 -7.90 4.46
N GLY A 166 -12.64 -7.58 3.18
CA GLY A 166 -12.39 -6.28 2.59
C GLY A 166 -13.23 -5.22 3.28
N LEU A 167 -14.55 -5.44 3.38
CA LEU A 167 -15.50 -4.56 4.06
C LEU A 167 -15.10 -4.29 5.51
N LYS A 168 -14.77 -5.33 6.29
CA LYS A 168 -14.38 -5.16 7.70
C LYS A 168 -13.10 -4.34 7.83
N LEU A 169 -12.10 -4.63 7.00
CA LEU A 169 -10.81 -3.95 7.05
C LEU A 169 -10.92 -2.51 6.58
N SER A 170 -11.63 -2.24 5.48
CA SER A 170 -11.82 -0.90 4.94
C SER A 170 -12.68 -0.03 5.84
N LEU A 171 -13.70 -0.62 6.48
CA LEU A 171 -14.51 0.09 7.46
C LEU A 171 -13.68 0.47 8.68
N ALA A 172 -12.93 -0.48 9.24
CA ALA A 172 -12.05 -0.21 10.38
C ALA A 172 -11.00 0.86 10.04
N TYR A 173 -10.37 0.76 8.87
CA TYR A 173 -9.38 1.71 8.41
C TYR A 173 -9.98 3.11 8.16
N GLY A 174 -11.14 3.19 7.50
CA GLY A 174 -11.84 4.46 7.27
C GLY A 174 -12.24 5.16 8.57
N ILE A 175 -12.75 4.42 9.57
CA ILE A 175 -13.05 4.99 10.89
C ILE A 175 -11.79 5.53 11.56
N VAL A 176 -10.66 4.81 11.47
CA VAL A 176 -9.39 5.27 12.04
C VAL A 176 -8.90 6.53 11.31
N GLN A 177 -9.03 6.61 9.99
CA GLN A 177 -8.71 7.82 9.22
C GLN A 177 -9.58 9.00 9.67
N ASP A 178 -10.89 8.82 9.78
CA ASP A 178 -11.83 9.89 10.17
C ASP A 178 -11.53 10.40 11.60
N VAL A 179 -11.16 9.50 12.54
CA VAL A 179 -10.73 9.89 13.89
C VAL A 179 -9.45 10.72 13.85
N LEU A 180 -8.45 10.29 13.06
CA LEU A 180 -7.18 11.02 12.94
C LEU A 180 -7.37 12.40 12.28
N GLU A 181 -8.26 12.50 11.29
CA GLU A 181 -8.62 13.77 10.66
C GLU A 181 -9.34 14.70 11.64
N SER A 182 -10.25 14.16 12.45
CA SER A 182 -10.95 14.93 13.50
C SER A 182 -9.98 15.49 14.54
N TRP A 183 -8.92 14.75 14.89
CA TRP A 183 -7.88 15.20 15.81
C TRP A 183 -6.98 16.28 15.21
N GLN A 184 -6.81 16.29 13.88
CA GLN A 184 -6.08 17.34 13.16
C GLN A 184 -6.91 18.62 12.95
N GLY A 185 -8.18 18.62 13.35
CA GLY A 185 -9.09 19.76 13.23
C GLY A 185 -9.84 19.83 11.90
N THR A 186 -9.68 18.84 11.02
CA THR A 186 -10.47 18.71 9.80
C THR A 186 -11.72 17.90 10.12
N ARG A 187 -12.91 18.45 9.86
CA ARG A 187 -14.17 17.73 10.10
C ARG A 187 -14.47 16.78 8.94
N PRO A 188 -14.74 15.48 9.20
CA PRO A 188 -15.30 14.55 8.21
C PRO A 188 -16.59 15.10 7.59
N ALA A 189 -16.82 14.85 6.30
CA ALA A 189 -17.95 15.44 5.57
C ALA A 189 -19.32 14.94 6.07
N TYR A 190 -19.41 13.71 6.60
CA TYR A 190 -20.65 13.22 7.22
C TYR A 190 -21.06 14.01 8.47
N ILE A 191 -20.11 14.58 9.21
CA ILE A 191 -20.39 15.36 10.43
C ILE A 191 -21.11 16.66 10.06
N ASP A 192 -20.79 17.27 8.92
CA ASP A 192 -21.46 18.48 8.42
C ASP A 192 -22.91 18.20 7.98
N ILE A 193 -23.19 17.01 7.44
CA ILE A 193 -24.54 16.56 7.09
C ILE A 193 -25.38 16.34 8.36
N VAL A 194 -24.79 15.72 9.39
CA VAL A 194 -25.47 15.45 10.67
C VAL A 194 -25.67 16.72 11.49
N LEU A 195 -24.71 17.65 11.49
CA LEU A 195 -24.80 18.95 12.16
C LEU A 195 -25.59 19.99 11.36
N GLY A 196 -26.00 19.68 10.12
CA GLY A 196 -26.79 20.58 9.27
C GLY A 196 -26.04 21.82 8.79
N SER A 197 -24.73 21.91 8.96
CA SER A 197 -23.92 23.03 8.48
C SER A 197 -23.59 22.85 7.01
N ARG A 198 -24.41 23.45 6.12
CA ARG A 198 -24.05 23.59 4.70
C ARG A 198 -22.79 24.45 4.59
N ARG A 199 -21.69 23.83 4.18
CA ARG A 199 -20.46 24.52 3.77
C ARG A 199 -20.81 25.48 2.62
N SER A 200 -20.78 26.80 2.86
CA SER A 200 -20.88 27.77 1.76
C SER A 200 -19.61 27.61 0.93
N LYS A 201 -19.76 27.32 -0.37
CA LYS A 201 -18.66 27.34 -1.32
C LYS A 201 -18.04 28.73 -1.27
N THR A 202 -16.83 28.85 -0.73
CA THR A 202 -15.98 30.00 -1.03
C THR A 202 -15.38 29.75 -2.41
N GLU A 203 -15.77 30.62 -3.33
CA GLU A 203 -15.23 30.76 -4.70
C GLU A 203 -13.72 31.01 -4.71
#